data_AF-R4G9D3-F1
#
_entry.id   AF-R4G9D3-F1
#
_cell.length_a   1.000
_cell.length_b   1.000
_cell.length_c   1.000
_cell.angle_alpha   90.00
_cell.angle_beta   90.00
_cell.angle_gamma   90.00
#
_symmetry.space_group_name_H-M   'P 1'
#
loop_
_entity.id
_entity.type
_entity.pdbx_description
1 polymer ?
#
loop_
_entity_poly.entity_id
_entity_poly.type
_entity_poly.pdbx_seq_one_letter_code
_entity_poly.pdbx_strand_id
1 'polypeptide(L)'
;MSCFTFLKVMMVLFNLAIVIGGGVLLGIGIWVSVDSSSFLNMFGPLSSSVLQFVNVGYLLIAIGAVLFLLGFLGCCGAQKESKCLLMTFFSIVLIIFIVEVAAAVVALVYTSLAETILQGTVTQLLKNEYGKNTDITTVWNATMKDLKCCGLSNYTDFNNSYYMSQKHEYPSYCCEKDPCNEVEAEKSRVPGCFPQLLSEIRKNAGVVGGVAAAICALEIAAMAVAMYIYCRLDEK
;
A
#
# COMPACT_ATOMS: atom_id res chain seq x y z
N MET A 1 -23.37 34.46 2.99
CA MET A 1 -22.11 34.37 3.77
C MET A 1 -21.98 33.04 4.53
N SER A 2 -23.04 32.49 5.13
CA SER A 2 -22.97 31.29 5.99
C SER A 2 -22.45 30.00 5.30
N CYS A 3 -22.81 29.76 4.03
CA CYS A 3 -22.34 28.56 3.29
C CYS A 3 -20.82 28.58 3.04
N PHE A 4 -20.25 29.73 2.69
CA PHE A 4 -18.81 29.88 2.47
C PHE A 4 -18.00 29.60 3.74
N THR A 5 -18.43 30.18 4.88
CA THR A 5 -17.79 29.93 6.17
C THR A 5 -17.91 28.46 6.58
N PHE A 6 -19.07 27.83 6.37
CA PHE A 6 -19.28 26.42 6.68
C PHE A 6 -18.34 25.50 5.87
N LEU A 7 -18.29 25.67 4.55
CA LEU A 7 -17.44 24.86 3.67
C LEU A 7 -15.95 25.07 3.98
N LYS A 8 -15.54 26.30 4.30
CA LYS A 8 -14.17 26.63 4.73
C LYS A 8 -13.81 25.89 6.02
N VAL A 9 -14.69 25.94 7.03
CA VAL A 9 -14.46 25.26 8.32
C VAL A 9 -14.41 23.74 8.14
N MET A 10 -15.34 23.16 7.37
CA MET A 10 -15.32 21.73 7.07
C MET A 10 -14.03 21.31 6.34
N MET A 11 -13.61 22.06 5.32
CA MET A 11 -12.37 21.79 4.60
C MET A 11 -11.16 21.82 5.54
N VAL A 12 -11.08 22.81 6.44
CA VAL A 12 -9.99 22.90 7.43
C VAL A 12 -10.02 21.71 8.39
N LEU A 13 -11.19 21.31 8.90
CA LEU A 13 -11.31 20.18 9.83
C LEU A 13 -10.89 18.85 9.20
N PHE A 14 -11.36 18.55 7.99
CA PHE A 14 -10.98 17.32 7.29
C PHE A 14 -9.49 17.30 6.94
N ASN A 15 -8.95 18.41 6.41
CA ASN A 15 -7.52 18.48 6.10
C ASN A 15 -6.65 18.43 7.37
N LEU A 16 -7.11 18.98 8.50
CA LEU A 16 -6.41 18.83 9.78
C LEU A 16 -6.37 17.38 10.25
N ALA A 17 -7.47 16.62 10.10
CA ALA A 17 -7.49 15.19 10.40
C ALA A 17 -6.49 14.42 9.50
N ILE A 18 -6.40 14.79 8.21
CA ILE A 18 -5.42 14.22 7.28
C ILE A 18 -3.99 14.56 7.69
N VAL A 19 -3.71 15.80 8.12
CA VAL A 19 -2.38 16.19 8.66
C VAL A 19 -2.01 15.34 9.86
N ILE A 20 -2.93 15.19 10.83
CA ILE A 20 -2.68 14.40 12.04
C ILE A 20 -2.44 12.94 11.66
N GLY A 21 -3.29 12.35 10.82
CA GLY A 21 -3.13 10.98 10.34
C GLY A 21 -1.81 10.77 9.58
N GLY A 22 -1.46 11.68 8.68
CA GLY A 22 -0.20 11.67 7.94
C GLY A 22 1.02 11.80 8.86
N GLY A 23 0.94 12.67 9.87
CA GLY A 23 1.98 12.84 10.90
C GLY A 23 2.17 11.59 11.76
N VAL A 24 1.07 10.92 12.14
CA VAL A 24 1.12 9.63 12.85
C VAL A 24 1.75 8.54 11.98
N LEU A 25 1.33 8.41 10.72
CA LEU A 25 1.90 7.43 9.78
C LEU A 25 3.40 7.69 9.52
N LEU A 26 3.79 8.96 9.36
CA LEU A 26 5.19 9.37 9.28
C LEU A 26 5.98 8.96 10.53
N GLY A 27 5.45 9.28 11.71
CA GLY A 27 6.11 8.96 12.98
C GLY A 27 6.28 7.46 13.18
N ILE A 28 5.23 6.68 12.89
CA ILE A 28 5.29 5.21 12.91
C ILE A 28 6.32 4.73 11.90
N GLY A 29 6.27 5.21 10.64
CA GLY A 29 7.20 4.81 9.60
C GLY A 29 8.66 5.07 9.99
N ILE A 30 8.97 6.25 10.53
CA ILE A 30 10.32 6.60 11.00
C ILE A 30 10.74 5.71 12.18
N TRP A 31 9.86 5.53 13.17
CA TRP A 31 10.13 4.67 14.32
C TRP A 31 10.49 3.25 13.87
N VAL A 32 9.67 2.72 12.97
CA VAL A 32 9.77 1.38 12.39
C VAL A 32 11.04 1.22 11.54
N SER A 33 11.46 2.27 10.81
CA SER A 33 12.69 2.28 10.01
C SER A 33 13.97 2.43 10.84
N VAL A 34 13.93 3.17 11.95
CA VAL A 34 15.12 3.48 12.78
C VAL A 34 15.33 2.48 13.91
N ASP A 35 14.25 2.06 14.58
CA ASP A 35 14.30 1.12 15.71
C ASP A 35 13.25 0.01 15.56
N SER A 36 13.50 -0.83 14.56
CA SER A 36 12.71 -2.03 14.31
C SER A 36 12.70 -2.97 15.51
N SER A 37 13.77 -3.02 16.31
CA SER A 37 13.91 -3.91 17.47
C SER A 37 13.00 -3.56 18.64
N SER A 38 12.86 -2.28 18.98
CA SER A 38 11.97 -1.84 20.08
C SER A 38 10.50 -1.91 19.71
N PHE A 39 10.14 -1.65 18.44
CA PHE A 39 8.77 -1.82 17.96
C PHE A 39 8.29 -3.27 18.13
N LEU A 40 9.17 -4.23 17.83
CA LEU A 40 8.90 -5.67 17.95
C LEU A 40 8.71 -6.13 19.39
N ASN A 41 9.45 -5.59 20.35
CA ASN A 41 9.29 -5.97 21.75
C ASN A 41 7.95 -5.49 22.34
N MET A 42 7.37 -4.42 21.77
CA MET A 42 6.12 -3.84 22.24
C MET A 42 4.88 -4.45 21.57
N PHE A 43 4.95 -4.78 20.28
CA PHE A 43 3.81 -5.29 19.50
C PHE A 43 3.96 -6.76 19.06
N GLY A 44 5.11 -7.38 19.32
CA GLY A 44 5.45 -8.76 18.94
C GLY A 44 4.47 -9.86 19.36
N PRO A 45 3.72 -9.78 20.48
CA PRO A 45 2.71 -10.78 20.82
C PRO A 45 1.45 -10.74 19.93
N LEU A 46 1.19 -9.62 19.23
CA LEU A 46 0.03 -9.43 18.35
C LEU A 46 0.36 -9.63 16.87
N SER A 47 1.64 -9.66 16.50
CA SER A 47 2.11 -9.75 15.11
C SER A 47 3.07 -10.92 14.94
N SER A 48 2.63 -11.99 14.26
CA SER A 48 3.46 -13.14 13.95
C SER A 48 4.36 -12.93 12.72
N SER A 49 5.14 -11.86 12.70
CA SER A 49 6.18 -11.64 11.67
C SER A 49 7.12 -10.49 12.07
N VAL A 50 8.38 -10.86 12.34
CA VAL A 50 9.26 -10.18 13.31
C VAL A 50 10.34 -9.30 12.66
N LEU A 51 10.41 -9.07 11.34
CA LEU A 51 11.51 -8.25 10.78
C LEU A 51 11.16 -7.60 9.45
N GLN A 52 10.04 -6.87 9.45
CA GLN A 52 9.25 -6.57 8.25
C GLN A 52 9.10 -5.06 8.00
N PHE A 53 10.07 -4.25 8.42
CA PHE A 53 9.78 -2.88 8.82
C PHE A 53 10.57 -1.79 8.11
N VAL A 54 11.74 -2.04 7.52
CA VAL A 54 12.48 -0.95 6.86
C VAL A 54 11.80 -0.53 5.55
N ASN A 55 11.42 -1.48 4.68
CA ASN A 55 10.72 -1.18 3.42
C ASN A 55 9.25 -0.77 3.61
N VAL A 56 8.53 -1.42 4.54
CA VAL A 56 7.16 -1.02 4.91
C VAL A 56 7.18 0.34 5.62
N GLY A 57 8.19 0.59 6.44
CA GLY A 57 8.49 1.89 7.06
C GLY A 57 8.72 2.97 6.03
N TYR A 58 9.53 2.72 4.99
CA TYR A 58 9.70 3.68 3.89
C TYR A 58 8.40 3.94 3.11
N LEU A 59 7.54 2.95 2.91
CA LEU A 59 6.22 3.15 2.31
C LEU A 59 5.29 3.97 3.23
N LEU A 60 5.28 3.68 4.53
CA LEU A 60 4.56 4.46 5.56
C LEU A 60 5.05 5.90 5.60
N ILE A 61 6.37 6.11 5.50
CA ILE A 61 6.99 7.44 5.43
C ILE A 61 6.53 8.15 4.15
N ALA A 62 6.59 7.49 2.99
CA ALA A 62 6.19 8.10 1.72
C ALA A 62 4.70 8.49 1.72
N ILE A 63 3.81 7.57 2.10
CA ILE A 63 2.36 7.81 2.17
C ILE A 63 2.06 8.88 3.21
N GLY A 64 2.65 8.78 4.41
CA GLY A 64 2.48 9.75 5.48
C GLY A 64 2.95 11.15 5.07
N ALA A 65 4.07 11.27 4.36
CA ALA A 65 4.60 12.54 3.85
C ALA A 65 3.64 13.20 2.88
N VAL A 66 3.12 12.42 1.92
CA VAL A 66 2.16 12.91 0.92
C VAL A 66 0.88 13.39 1.62
N LEU A 67 0.32 12.60 2.54
CA LEU A 67 -0.88 12.97 3.30
C LEU A 67 -0.65 14.23 4.16
N PHE A 68 0.49 14.31 4.85
CA PHE A 68 0.83 15.47 5.67
C PHE A 68 0.94 16.74 4.82
N LEU A 69 1.63 16.68 3.68
CA LEU A 69 1.77 17.80 2.76
C LEU A 69 0.43 18.22 2.15
N LEU A 70 -0.39 17.26 1.70
CA LEU A 70 -1.71 17.53 1.15
C LEU A 70 -2.63 18.20 2.17
N GLY A 71 -2.70 17.65 3.38
CA GLY A 71 -3.49 18.23 4.45
C GLY A 71 -2.99 19.63 4.85
N PHE A 72 -1.68 19.84 4.88
CA PHE A 72 -1.09 21.15 5.19
C PHE A 72 -1.44 22.20 4.13
N LEU A 73 -1.34 21.83 2.84
CA LEU A 73 -1.72 22.70 1.72
C LEU A 73 -3.22 23.01 1.74
N GLY A 74 -4.08 22.01 1.98
CA GLY A 74 -5.53 22.20 2.07
C GLY A 74 -5.93 23.12 3.23
N CYS A 75 -5.34 22.91 4.41
CA CYS A 75 -5.59 23.74 5.60
C CYS A 75 -5.07 25.18 5.40
N CYS A 76 -3.83 25.35 4.95
CA CYS A 76 -3.23 26.67 4.71
C CYS A 76 -3.93 27.41 3.57
N GLY A 77 -4.30 26.72 2.49
CA GLY A 77 -5.02 27.29 1.35
C GLY A 77 -6.37 27.87 1.78
N ALA A 78 -7.12 27.11 2.58
CA ALA A 78 -8.38 27.58 3.15
C ALA A 78 -8.16 28.73 4.14
N GLN A 79 -7.27 28.59 5.13
CA GLN A 79 -7.11 29.59 6.20
C GLN A 79 -6.54 30.92 5.69
N LYS A 80 -5.49 30.87 4.86
CA LYS A 80 -4.82 32.06 4.31
C LYS A 80 -5.58 32.68 3.13
N GLU A 81 -6.71 32.09 2.71
CA GLU A 81 -7.46 32.53 1.54
C GLU A 81 -6.55 32.70 0.30
N SER A 82 -5.56 31.81 0.15
CA SER A 82 -4.56 31.92 -0.91
C SER A 82 -4.98 31.09 -2.12
N LYS A 83 -5.34 31.80 -3.21
CA LYS A 83 -5.70 31.20 -4.50
C LYS A 83 -4.64 30.24 -5.02
N CYS A 84 -3.36 30.58 -4.87
CA CYS A 84 -2.25 29.74 -5.33
C CYS A 84 -2.20 28.40 -4.58
N LEU A 85 -2.23 28.41 -3.24
CA LEU A 85 -2.21 27.17 -2.45
C LEU A 85 -3.43 26.30 -2.72
N LEU A 86 -4.59 26.92 -2.92
CA LEU A 86 -5.84 26.21 -3.21
C LEU A 86 -5.82 25.53 -4.58
N MET A 87 -5.26 26.22 -5.60
CA MET A 87 -5.03 25.65 -6.92
C MET A 87 -4.00 24.52 -6.88
N THR A 88 -2.90 24.68 -6.13
CA THR A 88 -1.91 23.60 -5.97
C THR A 88 -2.53 22.37 -5.31
N PHE A 89 -3.32 22.55 -4.24
CA PHE A 89 -4.07 21.46 -3.61
C PHE A 89 -5.00 20.77 -4.62
N PHE A 90 -5.81 21.54 -5.35
CA PHE A 90 -6.71 21.01 -6.38
C PHE A 90 -5.94 20.22 -7.46
N SER A 91 -4.84 20.77 -7.99
CA SER A 91 -4.05 20.11 -9.03
C SER A 91 -3.46 18.79 -8.57
N ILE A 92 -2.94 18.70 -7.33
CA ILE A 92 -2.37 17.45 -6.83
C ILE A 92 -3.47 16.41 -6.63
N VAL A 93 -4.61 16.77 -6.01
CA VAL A 93 -5.74 15.85 -5.83
C VAL A 93 -6.29 15.38 -7.18
N LEU A 94 -6.37 16.25 -8.18
CA LEU A 94 -6.78 15.88 -9.54
C LEU A 94 -5.83 14.86 -10.18
N ILE A 95 -4.52 15.02 -10.01
CA ILE A 95 -3.52 14.07 -10.53
C ILE A 95 -3.69 12.71 -9.84
N ILE A 96 -3.88 12.69 -8.52
CA ILE A 96 -4.12 11.45 -7.75
C ILE A 96 -5.37 10.75 -8.28
N PHE A 97 -6.50 11.48 -8.40
CA PHE A 97 -7.75 10.94 -8.93
C PHE A 97 -7.58 10.33 -10.33
N ILE A 98 -6.85 10.99 -11.23
CA ILE A 98 -6.58 10.46 -12.59
C ILE A 98 -5.76 9.17 -12.51
N VAL A 99 -4.72 9.13 -11.66
CA VAL A 99 -3.90 7.93 -11.46
C VAL A 99 -4.71 6.80 -10.85
N GLU A 100 -5.58 7.07 -9.88
CA GLU A 100 -6.47 6.07 -9.28
C GLU A 100 -7.43 5.47 -10.30
N VAL A 101 -8.09 6.31 -11.10
CA VAL A 101 -8.99 5.85 -12.17
C VAL A 101 -8.24 5.06 -13.23
N ALA A 102 -7.05 5.50 -13.65
CA ALA A 102 -6.22 4.78 -14.60
C ALA A 102 -5.80 3.40 -14.06
N ALA A 103 -5.35 3.35 -12.80
CA ALA A 103 -4.99 2.10 -12.13
C ALA A 103 -6.19 1.16 -12.02
N ALA A 104 -7.37 1.67 -11.67
CA ALA A 104 -8.60 0.88 -11.61
C ALA A 104 -8.98 0.31 -13.00
N VAL A 105 -8.89 1.11 -14.06
CA VAL A 105 -9.15 0.66 -15.43
C VAL A 105 -8.16 -0.42 -15.85
N VAL A 106 -6.86 -0.24 -15.58
CA VAL A 106 -5.83 -1.24 -15.89
C VAL A 106 -6.10 -2.55 -15.12
N ALA A 107 -6.42 -2.46 -13.84
CA ALA A 107 -6.70 -3.63 -13.00
C ALA A 107 -7.96 -4.39 -13.45
N LEU A 108 -8.99 -3.68 -13.93
CA LEU A 108 -10.27 -4.30 -14.34
C LEU A 108 -10.25 -4.82 -15.77
N VAL A 109 -9.63 -4.09 -16.71
CA VAL A 109 -9.66 -4.43 -18.15
C VAL A 109 -8.50 -5.33 -18.54
N TYR A 110 -7.31 -5.10 -17.98
CA TYR A 110 -6.08 -5.76 -18.39
C TYR A 110 -5.54 -6.69 -17.30
N THR A 111 -6.42 -7.52 -16.75
CA THR A 111 -6.06 -8.51 -15.71
C THR A 111 -4.85 -9.35 -16.12
N SER A 112 -4.84 -9.90 -17.33
CA SER A 112 -3.72 -10.71 -17.84
C SER A 112 -2.41 -9.93 -18.01
N LEU A 113 -2.46 -8.66 -18.37
CA LEU A 113 -1.25 -7.82 -18.49
C LEU A 113 -0.72 -7.45 -17.11
N ALA A 114 -1.61 -7.07 -16.18
CA ALA A 114 -1.26 -6.78 -14.80
C ALA A 114 -0.62 -8.00 -14.13
N GLU A 115 -1.19 -9.20 -14.36
CA GLU A 115 -0.63 -10.48 -13.94
C GLU A 115 0.76 -10.72 -14.52
N THR A 116 0.95 -10.49 -15.82
CA THR A 116 2.25 -10.70 -16.48
C THR A 116 3.33 -9.76 -15.95
N ILE A 117 3.01 -8.47 -15.77
CA ILE A 117 3.94 -7.48 -15.22
C ILE A 117 4.30 -7.86 -13.78
N LEU A 118 3.29 -8.21 -12.98
CA LEU A 118 3.50 -8.60 -11.59
C LEU A 118 4.37 -9.85 -11.51
N GLN A 119 4.08 -10.89 -12.30
CA GLN A 119 4.90 -12.10 -12.37
C GLN A 119 6.33 -11.77 -12.82
N GLY A 120 6.50 -10.96 -13.86
CA GLY A 120 7.82 -10.56 -14.35
C GLY A 120 8.65 -9.81 -13.31
N THR A 121 8.07 -8.85 -12.59
CA THR A 121 8.80 -8.04 -11.61
C THR A 121 8.98 -8.78 -10.29
N VAL A 122 7.92 -9.38 -9.76
CA VAL A 122 7.91 -9.94 -8.42
C VAL A 122 8.57 -11.32 -8.38
N THR A 123 8.40 -12.17 -9.39
CA THR A 123 9.15 -13.44 -9.45
C THR A 123 10.65 -13.18 -9.60
N GLN A 124 11.06 -12.15 -10.34
CA GLN A 124 12.49 -11.78 -10.44
C GLN A 124 13.04 -11.26 -9.10
N LEU A 125 12.26 -10.42 -8.41
CA LEU A 125 12.61 -10.00 -7.05
C LEU A 125 12.75 -11.21 -6.11
N LEU A 126 11.82 -12.15 -6.18
CA LEU A 126 11.83 -13.37 -5.36
C LEU A 126 13.07 -14.22 -5.68
N LYS A 127 13.37 -14.45 -6.96
CA LYS A 127 14.54 -15.25 -7.37
C LYS A 127 15.86 -14.67 -6.90
N ASN A 128 16.02 -13.35 -7.00
CA ASN A 128 17.30 -12.69 -6.75
C ASN A 128 17.52 -12.33 -5.28
N GLU A 129 16.44 -12.00 -4.57
CA GLU A 129 16.54 -11.41 -3.23
C GLU A 129 15.99 -12.30 -2.11
N TYR A 130 15.16 -13.31 -2.41
CA TYR A 130 14.72 -14.27 -1.39
C TYR A 130 15.89 -15.17 -0.96
N GLY A 131 16.12 -15.28 0.35
CA GLY A 131 17.28 -15.92 0.97
C GLY A 131 18.52 -15.05 1.09
N LYS A 132 18.62 -13.96 0.29
CA LYS A 132 19.77 -13.04 0.27
C LYS A 132 19.49 -11.79 1.09
N ASN A 133 18.36 -11.15 0.82
CA ASN A 133 17.88 -9.99 1.53
C ASN A 133 16.91 -10.43 2.62
N THR A 134 17.28 -10.16 3.87
CA THR A 134 16.50 -10.54 5.05
C THR A 134 15.11 -9.89 5.06
N ASP A 135 14.96 -8.68 4.52
CA ASP A 135 13.68 -7.97 4.47
C ASP A 135 12.73 -8.65 3.48
N ILE A 136 13.21 -8.92 2.26
CA ILE A 136 12.40 -9.58 1.22
C ILE A 136 12.02 -11.00 1.64
N THR A 137 12.97 -11.74 2.20
CA THR A 137 12.74 -13.12 2.67
C THR A 137 11.68 -13.16 3.76
N THR A 138 11.72 -12.23 4.71
CA THR A 138 10.79 -12.19 5.84
C THR A 138 9.39 -11.76 5.41
N VAL A 139 9.26 -10.77 4.53
CA VAL A 139 7.96 -10.36 3.95
C VAL A 139 7.31 -11.55 3.25
N TRP A 140 8.07 -12.26 2.43
CA TRP A 140 7.55 -13.42 1.72
C TRP A 140 7.22 -14.58 2.65
N ASN A 141 7.98 -14.80 3.73
CA ASN A 141 7.64 -15.79 4.75
C ASN A 141 6.31 -15.49 5.44
N ALA A 142 6.08 -14.23 5.82
CA ALA A 142 4.82 -13.80 6.43
C ALA A 142 3.66 -13.96 5.45
N THR A 143 3.82 -13.48 4.21
CA THR A 143 2.81 -13.64 3.15
C THR A 143 2.47 -15.11 2.92
N MET A 144 3.48 -15.97 2.76
CA MET A 144 3.31 -17.40 2.55
C MET A 144 2.61 -18.08 3.74
N LYS A 145 2.90 -17.65 4.97
CA LYS A 145 2.26 -18.14 6.19
C LYS A 145 0.81 -17.70 6.33
N ASP A 146 0.54 -16.40 6.19
CA ASP A 146 -0.78 -15.81 6.45
C ASP A 146 -1.80 -16.19 5.37
N LEU A 147 -1.36 -16.22 4.10
CA LEU A 147 -2.20 -16.64 2.97
C LEU A 147 -2.13 -18.16 2.71
N LYS A 148 -1.31 -18.90 3.47
CA LYS A 148 -1.10 -20.36 3.31
C LYS A 148 -0.79 -20.74 1.86
N CYS A 149 0.24 -20.12 1.31
CA CYS A 149 0.62 -20.19 -0.09
C CYS A 149 2.14 -20.30 -0.25
N CYS A 150 2.62 -20.61 -1.46
CA CYS A 150 4.05 -20.71 -1.76
C CYS A 150 4.38 -20.05 -3.09
N GLY A 151 5.41 -19.19 -3.08
CA GLY A 151 5.81 -18.42 -4.25
C GLY A 151 4.72 -17.43 -4.69
N LEU A 152 4.94 -16.75 -5.81
CA LEU A 152 3.93 -15.85 -6.36
C LEU A 152 2.85 -16.66 -7.09
N SER A 153 3.28 -17.53 -8.00
CA SER A 153 2.45 -18.43 -8.80
C SER A 153 2.48 -19.85 -8.24
N ASN A 154 3.66 -20.35 -7.87
CA ASN A 154 3.86 -21.66 -7.22
C ASN A 154 5.34 -21.82 -6.77
N TYR A 155 5.71 -23.01 -6.27
CA TYR A 155 7.08 -23.34 -5.83
C TYR A 155 8.15 -23.17 -6.92
N THR A 156 7.80 -23.30 -8.20
CA THR A 156 8.76 -23.17 -9.32
C THR A 156 9.30 -21.76 -9.49
N ASP A 157 8.68 -20.76 -8.85
CA ASP A 157 9.24 -19.41 -8.75
C ASP A 157 10.61 -19.40 -8.08
N PHE A 158 10.91 -20.39 -7.23
CA PHE A 158 12.22 -20.56 -6.59
C PHE A 158 13.22 -21.35 -7.44
N ASN A 159 12.84 -21.88 -8.61
CA ASN A 159 13.79 -22.56 -9.49
C ASN A 159 14.88 -21.59 -9.97
N ASN A 160 16.14 -22.01 -9.84
CA ASN A 160 17.32 -21.20 -10.10
C ASN A 160 17.37 -19.89 -9.28
N SER A 161 16.71 -19.85 -8.12
CA SER A 161 16.82 -18.72 -7.19
C SER A 161 18.10 -18.77 -6.35
N TYR A 162 18.48 -17.63 -5.78
CA TYR A 162 19.56 -17.57 -4.80
C TYR A 162 19.33 -18.55 -3.63
N TYR A 163 18.10 -18.61 -3.10
CA TYR A 163 17.76 -19.52 -2.00
C TYR A 163 18.00 -20.99 -2.37
N MET A 164 17.50 -21.44 -3.53
CA MET A 164 17.71 -22.81 -4.01
C MET A 164 19.20 -23.12 -4.22
N SER A 165 19.97 -22.16 -4.75
CA SER A 165 21.42 -22.35 -4.96
C SER A 165 22.23 -22.49 -3.66
N GLN A 166 21.76 -21.90 -2.57
CA GLN A 166 22.45 -21.93 -1.28
C GLN A 166 21.98 -23.09 -0.41
N LYS A 167 20.67 -23.34 -0.34
CA LYS A 167 20.06 -24.32 0.55
C LYS A 167 19.79 -25.68 -0.10
N HIS A 168 19.80 -25.75 -1.43
CA HIS A 168 19.45 -26.95 -2.22
C HIS A 168 18.05 -27.51 -1.91
N GLU A 169 17.18 -26.68 -1.34
CA GLU A 169 15.83 -27.00 -0.88
C GLU A 169 14.89 -25.82 -1.16
N TYR A 170 13.60 -26.10 -1.24
CA TYR A 170 12.55 -25.07 -1.33
C TYR A 170 12.21 -24.51 0.05
N PRO A 171 11.58 -23.32 0.13
CA PRO A 171 11.10 -22.80 1.40
C PRO A 171 10.13 -23.77 2.08
N SER A 172 10.21 -23.92 3.41
CA SER A 172 9.35 -24.86 4.15
C SER A 172 7.85 -24.61 3.95
N TYR A 173 7.43 -23.37 3.69
CA TYR A 173 6.04 -23.01 3.36
C TYR A 173 5.52 -23.65 2.07
N CYS A 174 6.40 -24.21 1.25
CA CYS A 174 6.08 -24.89 -0.01
C CYS A 174 5.84 -26.38 0.16
N CYS A 175 6.12 -26.95 1.34
CA CYS A 175 5.93 -28.37 1.64
C CYS A 175 5.15 -28.58 2.93
N GLU A 176 4.44 -29.70 3.04
CA GLU A 176 3.84 -30.12 4.32
C GLU A 176 4.85 -30.80 5.25
N LYS A 177 5.95 -31.33 4.69
CA LYS A 177 6.98 -32.09 5.40
C LYS A 177 8.37 -31.63 5.00
N ASP A 178 9.27 -31.60 5.99
CA ASP A 178 10.71 -31.38 5.78
C ASP A 178 11.45 -32.72 5.63
N PRO A 179 12.55 -32.78 4.84
CA PRO A 179 13.11 -31.71 4.01
C PRO A 179 12.30 -31.43 2.74
N CYS A 180 12.19 -30.15 2.37
CA CYS A 180 11.37 -29.68 1.25
C CYS A 180 12.12 -29.76 -0.09
N ASN A 181 12.07 -30.95 -0.71
CA ASN A 181 12.65 -31.22 -2.02
C ASN A 181 11.62 -31.03 -3.15
N GLU A 182 12.07 -30.97 -4.41
CA GLU A 182 11.20 -30.77 -5.58
C GLU A 182 10.00 -31.73 -5.62
N VAL A 183 10.25 -33.02 -5.36
CA VAL A 183 9.21 -34.06 -5.33
C VAL A 183 8.15 -33.79 -4.25
N GLU A 184 8.57 -33.31 -3.07
CA GLU A 184 7.63 -33.05 -1.98
C GLU A 184 6.88 -31.72 -2.20
N ALA A 185 7.55 -30.71 -2.77
CA ALA A 185 6.92 -29.44 -3.15
C ALA A 185 5.85 -29.65 -4.24
N GLU A 186 6.14 -30.49 -5.23
CA GLU A 186 5.17 -30.87 -6.28
C GLU A 186 4.00 -31.67 -5.69
N LYS A 187 4.28 -32.60 -4.78
CA LYS A 187 3.26 -33.43 -4.11
C LYS A 187 2.36 -32.64 -3.17
N SER A 188 2.91 -31.65 -2.46
CA SER A 188 2.19 -30.81 -1.50
C SER A 188 1.18 -29.88 -2.18
N ARG A 189 1.38 -29.56 -3.48
CA ARG A 189 0.47 -28.75 -4.31
C ARG A 189 -0.01 -27.45 -3.62
N VAL A 190 0.89 -26.81 -2.88
CA VAL A 190 0.59 -25.53 -2.22
C VAL A 190 0.32 -24.46 -3.29
N PRO A 191 -0.81 -23.74 -3.23
CA PRO A 191 -1.15 -22.74 -4.24
C PRO A 191 -0.22 -21.52 -4.15
N GLY A 192 -0.06 -20.81 -5.27
CA GLY A 192 0.65 -19.53 -5.32
C GLY A 192 -0.02 -18.45 -4.47
N CYS A 193 0.75 -17.49 -3.97
CA CYS A 193 0.21 -16.41 -3.16
C CYS A 193 -0.64 -15.42 -3.95
N PHE A 194 -0.35 -15.20 -5.23
CA PHE A 194 -1.12 -14.30 -6.07
C PHE A 194 -2.58 -14.75 -6.28
N PRO A 195 -2.87 -15.98 -6.73
CA PRO A 195 -4.26 -16.44 -6.85
C PRO A 195 -4.99 -16.47 -5.51
N GLN A 196 -4.28 -16.76 -4.40
CA GLN A 196 -4.85 -16.76 -3.06
C GLN A 196 -5.23 -15.35 -2.59
N LEU A 197 -4.35 -14.37 -2.81
CA LEU A 197 -4.64 -12.97 -2.55
C LEU A 197 -5.85 -12.49 -3.37
N LEU A 198 -5.91 -12.82 -4.66
CA LEU A 198 -7.07 -12.50 -5.50
C LEU A 198 -8.36 -13.16 -5.00
N SER A 199 -8.30 -14.39 -4.51
CA SER A 199 -9.44 -15.08 -3.91
C SER A 199 -9.96 -14.33 -2.69
N GLU A 200 -9.06 -13.89 -1.80
CA GLU A 200 -9.43 -13.11 -0.62
C GLU A 200 -9.98 -11.72 -0.97
N ILE A 201 -9.41 -11.05 -1.97
CA ILE A 201 -9.93 -9.77 -2.50
C ILE A 201 -11.33 -9.97 -3.09
N ARG A 202 -11.54 -11.02 -3.89
CA ARG A 202 -12.85 -11.32 -4.51
C ARG A 202 -13.90 -11.63 -3.46
N LYS A 203 -13.53 -12.39 -2.42
CA LYS A 203 -14.40 -12.71 -1.29
C LYS A 203 -14.85 -11.47 -0.54
N ASN A 204 -13.99 -10.45 -0.44
CA ASN A 204 -14.26 -9.18 0.22
C ASN A 204 -14.47 -8.01 -0.77
N ALA A 205 -14.84 -8.30 -2.02
CA ALA A 205 -14.87 -7.30 -3.10
C ALA A 205 -15.81 -6.13 -2.79
N GLY A 206 -16.91 -6.38 -2.07
CA GLY A 206 -17.82 -5.33 -1.64
C GLY A 206 -17.17 -4.30 -0.70
N VAL A 207 -16.34 -4.76 0.25
CA VAL A 207 -15.63 -3.87 1.18
C VAL A 207 -14.55 -3.09 0.44
N VAL A 208 -13.74 -3.79 -0.36
CA VAL A 208 -12.65 -3.16 -1.13
C VAL A 208 -13.19 -2.12 -2.11
N GLY A 209 -14.24 -2.47 -2.86
CA GLY A 209 -14.92 -1.56 -3.77
C GLY A 209 -15.57 -0.38 -3.05
N GLY A 210 -16.16 -0.62 -1.86
CA GLY A 210 -16.74 0.44 -1.03
C GLY A 210 -15.70 1.45 -0.54
N VAL A 211 -14.53 0.98 -0.09
CA VAL A 211 -13.42 1.85 0.31
C VAL A 211 -12.92 2.67 -0.87
N ALA A 212 -12.69 2.04 -2.02
CA ALA A 212 -12.25 2.74 -3.23
C ALA A 212 -13.26 3.82 -3.68
N ALA A 213 -14.56 3.48 -3.71
CA ALA A 213 -15.60 4.44 -4.08
C ALA A 213 -15.69 5.62 -3.08
N ALA A 214 -15.50 5.37 -1.79
CA ALA A 214 -15.48 6.41 -0.77
C ALA A 214 -14.30 7.36 -0.94
N ILE A 215 -13.11 6.85 -1.27
CA ILE A 215 -11.92 7.67 -1.56
C ILE A 215 -12.21 8.58 -2.77
N CYS A 216 -12.66 8.01 -3.90
CA CYS A 216 -13.01 8.80 -5.08
C CYS A 216 -14.05 9.90 -4.77
N ALA A 217 -15.08 9.57 -3.98
CA ALA A 217 -16.11 10.54 -3.60
C ALA A 217 -15.55 11.68 -2.74
N LEU A 218 -14.64 11.36 -1.79
CA LEU A 218 -13.97 12.36 -0.95
C LEU A 218 -13.05 13.27 -1.77
N GLU A 219 -12.32 12.74 -2.74
CA GLU A 219 -11.48 13.53 -3.63
C GLU A 219 -12.28 14.51 -4.49
N ILE A 220 -13.38 14.03 -5.10
CA ILE A 220 -14.29 14.88 -5.87
C ILE A 220 -14.89 15.98 -4.99
N ALA A 221 -15.32 15.64 -3.78
CA ALA A 221 -15.85 16.62 -2.83
C ALA A 221 -14.79 17.65 -2.44
N ALA A 222 -13.55 17.22 -2.17
CA ALA A 222 -12.44 18.11 -1.84
C ALA A 222 -12.12 19.07 -2.99
N MET A 223 -12.08 18.57 -4.23
CA MET A 223 -11.87 19.37 -5.44
C MET A 223 -13.01 20.39 -5.65
N ALA A 224 -14.27 19.97 -5.48
CA ALA A 224 -15.43 20.85 -5.62
C ALA A 224 -15.42 21.98 -4.57
N VAL A 225 -15.10 21.66 -3.31
CA VAL A 225 -14.99 22.66 -2.24
C VAL A 225 -13.82 23.61 -2.48
N ALA A 226 -12.67 23.10 -2.91
CA ALA A 226 -11.52 23.92 -3.25
C ALA A 226 -11.85 24.90 -4.39
N MET A 227 -12.49 24.44 -5.46
CA MET A 227 -12.89 25.30 -6.57
C MET A 227 -13.96 26.32 -6.17
N TYR A 228 -14.94 25.92 -5.35
CA TYR A 228 -15.94 26.85 -4.82
C TYR A 228 -15.29 27.98 -4.01
N ILE A 229 -14.37 27.65 -3.10
CA ILE A 229 -13.65 28.66 -2.31
C ILE A 229 -12.80 29.54 -3.23
N TYR A 230 -12.13 28.97 -4.24
CA TYR A 230 -11.33 29.73 -5.21
C TYR A 230 -12.18 30.79 -5.93
N CYS A 231 -13.32 30.41 -6.52
CA CYS A 231 -14.20 31.34 -7.22
C CYS A 231 -14.71 32.45 -6.28
N ARG A 232 -15.05 32.12 -5.04
CA ARG A 232 -15.52 33.12 -4.07
C ARG A 232 -14.43 34.07 -3.59
N LEU A 233 -13.17 33.67 -3.66
CA LEU A 233 -12.01 34.55 -3.44
C LEU A 233 -11.70 35.42 -4.67
N ASP A 234 -12.21 35.06 -5.86
CA ASP A 234 -12.07 35.84 -7.09
C ASP A 234 -13.12 36.93 -7.22
N GLU A 235 -14.29 36.71 -6.64
CA GLU A 235 -15.37 37.71 -6.55
C GLU A 235 -15.13 38.80 -5.48
N LYS A 236 -14.14 38.62 -4.58
CA LYS A 236 -13.76 39.60 -3.55
C LYS A 236 -12.66 40.54 -4.07
#